data_AF-A0A2E3RZH6-F1
#
_entry.id   AF-A0A2E3RZH6-F1
#
_cell.length_a   1.000
_cell.length_b   1.000
_cell.length_c   1.000
_cell.angle_alpha   90.00
_cell.angle_beta   90.00
_cell.angle_gamma   90.00
#
_symmetry.space_group_name_H-M   'P 1'
#
loop_
_entity.id
_entity.type
_entity.pdbx_description
1 polymer ?
#
loop_
_entity_poly.entity_id
_entity_poly.type
_entity_poly.pdbx_seq_one_letter_code
_entity_poly.pdbx_strand_id
1 'polypeptide(L)'
;MNYSQTDGKRVQAALLIIGDEILSGQTHDKNLPHIAENLNNVGVQLAEVRVVPDIKKEIIDAVNALRRRFDYLFTTGGIGPTHDDITAEAVSEAVGRELIQNQEARRLLEEHFKYNGTEINEARLSMANTPKGAELIRNPISTAPGFRVENVYVMAGVPKIMQAMLDNIIPTLQGGAQKLSRSVLCNLGEGSIAQGLKDIQDKHPDIDIGSYPHYARANYRLSLVIRGFDDKKLQDVQEAIHRMICDLGGDPIRGEELDNQ
;
A
#
# COMPACT_ATOMS: atom_id res chain seq x y z
N MET A 1 -7.65 -19.66 -6.80
CA MET A 1 -7.42 -19.04 -8.13
C MET A 1 -5.99 -19.36 -8.53
N ASN A 2 -5.78 -19.87 -9.74
CA ASN A 2 -4.44 -20.20 -10.24
C ASN A 2 -3.77 -18.90 -10.71
N TYR A 3 -2.89 -18.34 -9.90
CA TYR A 3 -2.02 -17.25 -10.33
C TYR A 3 -1.02 -17.82 -11.33
N SER A 4 -1.20 -17.49 -12.61
CA SER A 4 -0.24 -17.79 -13.67
C SER A 4 1.09 -17.12 -13.30
N GLN A 5 2.16 -17.92 -13.20
CA GLN A 5 3.51 -17.44 -12.97
C GLN A 5 3.92 -16.51 -14.12
N THR A 6 3.85 -15.20 -13.89
CA THR A 6 4.30 -14.18 -14.82
C THR A 6 5.81 -13.97 -14.68
N ASP A 7 6.57 -14.60 -15.58
CA ASP A 7 7.88 -14.23 -16.14
C ASP A 7 8.83 -13.27 -15.38
N GLY A 8 8.96 -13.39 -14.06
CA GLY A 8 9.89 -12.60 -13.24
C GLY A 8 9.66 -11.08 -13.22
N LYS A 9 8.58 -10.57 -13.83
CA LYS A 9 8.28 -9.13 -13.86
C LYS A 9 7.87 -8.67 -12.45
N ARG A 10 8.66 -7.77 -11.86
CA ARG A 10 8.28 -7.07 -10.64
C ARG A 10 7.20 -6.05 -10.97
N VAL A 11 6.00 -6.25 -10.44
CA VAL A 11 4.90 -5.31 -10.57
C VAL A 11 4.91 -4.41 -9.33
N GLN A 12 5.00 -3.10 -9.54
CA GLN A 12 5.19 -2.15 -8.44
C GLN A 12 4.05 -1.15 -8.36
N ALA A 13 3.70 -0.80 -7.13
CA ALA A 13 2.71 0.22 -6.82
C ALA A 13 3.32 1.33 -5.96
N ALA A 14 2.69 2.50 -6.02
CA ALA A 14 2.86 3.56 -5.04
C ALA A 14 1.52 3.92 -4.38
N LEU A 15 1.61 4.49 -3.18
CA LEU A 15 0.48 5.03 -2.44
C LEU A 15 0.70 6.54 -2.20
N LEU A 16 -0.30 7.35 -2.57
CA LEU A 16 -0.36 8.77 -2.25
C LEU A 16 -1.46 9.01 -1.21
N ILE A 17 -1.05 9.38 -0.01
CA ILE A 17 -1.96 9.75 1.08
C ILE A 17 -2.13 11.28 1.03
N ILE A 18 -3.37 11.74 0.94
CA ILE A 18 -3.73 13.16 0.81
C ILE A 18 -4.52 13.53 2.07
N GLY A 19 -3.99 14.44 2.87
CA GLY A 19 -4.61 14.86 4.13
C GLY A 19 -3.66 15.58 5.08
N ASP A 20 -3.98 16.83 5.45
CA ASP A 20 -3.24 17.61 6.44
C ASP A 20 -3.25 16.98 7.85
N GLU A 21 -4.28 16.21 8.19
CA GLU A 21 -4.41 15.50 9.47
C GLU A 21 -3.38 14.38 9.62
N ILE A 22 -2.92 13.80 8.50
CA ILE A 22 -1.85 12.80 8.49
C ILE A 22 -0.50 13.47 8.69
N LEU A 23 -0.26 14.59 8.00
CA LEU A 23 0.98 15.37 8.11
C LEU A 23 1.16 15.99 9.50
N SER A 24 0.08 16.43 10.12
CA SER A 24 0.09 16.98 11.49
C SER A 24 0.19 15.91 12.58
N GLY A 25 0.02 14.63 12.23
CA GLY A 25 -0.01 13.52 13.19
C GLY A 25 -1.28 13.45 14.03
N GLN A 26 -2.31 14.26 13.71
CA GLN A 26 -3.61 14.19 14.38
C GLN A 26 -4.28 12.83 14.15
N THR A 27 -4.14 12.31 12.93
CA THR A 27 -4.65 10.99 12.53
C THR A 27 -3.47 10.10 12.17
N HIS A 28 -3.45 8.91 12.78
CA HIS A 28 -2.51 7.87 12.38
C HIS A 28 -3.10 7.14 11.18
N ASP A 29 -2.33 7.07 10.09
CA ASP A 29 -2.79 6.35 8.91
C ASP A 29 -2.94 4.85 9.21
N LYS A 30 -4.12 4.33 8.87
CA LYS A 30 -4.46 2.90 8.97
C LYS A 30 -4.66 2.27 7.59
N ASN A 31 -4.57 3.06 6.52
CA ASN A 31 -4.82 2.60 5.17
C ASN A 31 -3.58 1.92 4.57
N LEU A 32 -2.39 2.50 4.77
CA LEU A 32 -1.11 1.97 4.30
C LEU A 32 -0.90 0.49 4.64
N PRO A 33 -0.97 0.05 5.92
CA PRO A 33 -0.69 -1.35 6.24
C PRO A 33 -1.64 -2.30 5.53
N HIS A 34 -2.94 -1.97 5.48
CA HIS A 34 -3.95 -2.78 4.83
C HIS A 34 -3.76 -2.84 3.30
N ILE A 35 -3.44 -1.71 2.67
CA ILE A 35 -3.12 -1.66 1.23
C ILE A 35 -1.87 -2.50 0.95
N ALA A 36 -0.81 -2.33 1.73
CA ALA A 36 0.45 -3.05 1.54
C ALA A 36 0.27 -4.58 1.63
N GLU A 37 -0.46 -5.05 2.64
CA GLU A 37 -0.77 -6.46 2.83
C GLU A 37 -1.53 -7.04 1.64
N ASN A 38 -2.62 -6.40 1.23
CA ASN A 38 -3.45 -6.87 0.12
C ASN A 38 -2.71 -6.87 -1.22
N LEU A 39 -1.90 -5.84 -1.49
CA LEU A 39 -1.08 -5.79 -2.70
C LEU A 39 -0.03 -6.90 -2.73
N ASN A 40 0.64 -7.18 -1.60
CA ASN A 40 1.58 -8.30 -1.51
C ASN A 40 0.91 -9.64 -1.81
N ASN A 41 -0.30 -9.85 -1.29
CA ASN A 41 -1.09 -11.08 -1.52
C ASN A 41 -1.40 -11.33 -3.00
N VAL A 42 -1.44 -10.29 -3.83
CA VAL A 42 -1.60 -10.40 -5.28
C VAL A 42 -0.32 -10.15 -6.06
N GLY A 43 0.85 -10.19 -5.42
CA GLY A 43 2.14 -10.06 -6.10
C GLY A 43 2.42 -8.65 -6.65
N VAL A 44 1.84 -7.62 -6.04
CA VAL A 44 2.12 -6.21 -6.33
C VAL A 44 2.92 -5.63 -5.17
N GLN A 45 4.14 -5.16 -5.44
CA GLN A 45 5.02 -4.61 -4.43
C GLN A 45 4.74 -3.13 -4.22
N LEU A 46 4.30 -2.74 -3.02
CA LEU A 46 4.26 -1.32 -2.65
C LEU A 46 5.70 -0.81 -2.46
N ALA A 47 6.14 0.08 -3.35
CA ALA A 47 7.54 0.51 -3.45
C ALA A 47 7.79 1.94 -2.95
N GLU A 48 6.78 2.80 -2.98
CA GLU A 48 6.87 4.17 -2.49
C GLU A 48 5.54 4.59 -1.86
N VAL A 49 5.61 5.27 -0.71
CA VAL A 49 4.47 5.97 -0.13
C VAL A 49 4.84 7.44 0.01
N ARG A 50 3.91 8.32 -0.33
CA ARG A 50 4.05 9.76 -0.17
C ARG A 50 2.82 10.32 0.54
N VAL A 51 3.04 11.22 1.49
CA VAL A 51 1.97 11.99 2.14
C VAL A 51 2.09 13.44 1.68
N VAL A 52 0.98 14.04 1.24
CA VAL A 52 0.92 15.42 0.75
C VAL A 52 -0.24 16.18 1.40
N PRO A 53 -0.15 17.51 1.53
CA PRO A 53 -1.24 18.32 2.04
C PRO A 53 -2.38 18.41 1.02
N ASP A 54 -3.53 18.91 1.46
CA ASP A 54 -4.71 19.22 0.62
C ASP A 54 -4.49 20.48 -0.25
N ILE A 55 -3.38 20.49 -0.98
CA ILE A 55 -2.96 21.57 -1.88
C ILE A 55 -2.91 21.02 -3.29
N LYS A 56 -3.76 21.59 -4.17
CA LYS A 56 -3.95 21.12 -5.56
C LYS A 56 -2.64 20.86 -6.31
N LYS A 57 -1.71 21.81 -6.26
CA LYS A 57 -0.40 21.70 -6.93
C LYS A 57 0.42 20.52 -6.40
N GLU A 58 0.46 20.33 -5.08
CA GLU A 58 1.21 19.23 -4.46
C GLU A 58 0.63 17.86 -4.83
N ILE A 59 -0.70 17.75 -4.88
CA ILE A 59 -1.38 16.55 -5.35
C ILE A 59 -1.04 16.28 -6.82
N ILE A 60 -1.12 17.29 -7.71
CA ILE A 60 -0.80 17.14 -9.14
C ILE A 60 0.65 16.69 -9.34
N ASP A 61 1.60 17.33 -8.65
CA ASP A 61 3.02 17.04 -8.77
C ASP A 61 3.32 15.61 -8.28
N ALA A 62 2.72 15.19 -7.16
CA ALA A 62 2.86 13.84 -6.63
C ALA A 62 2.23 12.77 -7.54
N VAL A 63 1.01 13.01 -8.05
CA VAL A 63 0.34 12.11 -8.98
C VAL A 63 1.19 11.91 -10.23
N ASN A 64 1.70 12.99 -10.83
CA ASN A 64 2.55 12.91 -12.02
C ASN A 64 3.90 12.21 -11.76
N ALA A 65 4.51 12.44 -10.59
CA ALA A 65 5.76 11.78 -10.23
C ALA A 65 5.57 10.27 -10.05
N LEU A 66 4.49 9.85 -9.36
CA LEU A 66 4.27 8.46 -9.01
C LEU A 66 3.68 7.66 -10.17
N ARG A 67 2.64 8.16 -10.85
CA ARG A 67 1.93 7.42 -11.92
C ARG A 67 2.82 7.07 -13.11
N ARG A 68 3.90 7.82 -13.33
CA ARG A 68 4.87 7.58 -14.43
C ARG A 68 5.95 6.56 -14.06
N ARG A 69 6.16 6.32 -12.76
CA ARG A 69 7.25 5.47 -12.24
C ARG A 69 6.79 4.06 -11.88
N PHE A 70 5.51 3.87 -11.58
CA PHE A 70 4.96 2.62 -11.06
C PHE A 70 3.83 2.08 -11.93
N ASP A 71 3.63 0.76 -11.92
CA ASP A 71 2.55 0.10 -12.68
C ASP A 71 1.17 0.53 -12.15
N TYR A 72 1.06 0.76 -10.83
CA TYR A 72 -0.16 1.24 -10.18
C TYR A 72 0.12 2.41 -9.23
N LEU A 73 -0.80 3.37 -9.19
CA LEU A 73 -0.86 4.42 -8.18
C LEU A 73 -2.19 4.33 -7.44
N PHE A 74 -2.14 4.13 -6.13
CA PHE A 74 -3.30 4.23 -5.25
C PHE A 74 -3.29 5.58 -4.55
N THR A 75 -4.45 6.18 -4.33
CA THR A 75 -4.60 7.36 -3.50
C THR A 75 -5.67 7.15 -2.43
N THR A 76 -5.50 7.81 -1.29
CA THR A 76 -6.51 7.85 -0.23
C THR A 76 -6.69 9.28 0.25
N GLY A 77 -7.95 9.70 0.41
CA GLY A 77 -8.28 11.03 0.95
C GLY A 77 -8.72 12.04 -0.12
N GLY A 78 -9.35 13.13 0.32
CA GLY A 78 -9.75 14.26 -0.51
C GLY A 78 -10.87 13.99 -1.54
N ILE A 79 -11.79 13.05 -1.28
CA ILE A 79 -12.93 12.72 -2.18
C ILE A 79 -14.31 12.85 -1.52
N GLY A 80 -14.39 13.40 -0.32
CA GLY A 80 -15.66 13.72 0.33
C GLY A 80 -16.33 14.99 -0.24
N PRO A 81 -17.34 15.52 0.48
CA PRO A 81 -18.08 16.69 0.07
C PRO A 81 -17.53 18.02 0.60
N THR A 82 -16.39 18.04 1.32
CA THR A 82 -15.87 19.28 1.93
C THR A 82 -15.03 20.08 0.95
N HIS A 83 -14.73 21.34 1.30
CA HIS A 83 -14.09 22.31 0.40
C HIS A 83 -12.62 22.01 0.11
N ASP A 84 -11.99 21.24 0.99
CA ASP A 84 -10.65 20.68 0.93
C ASP A 84 -10.60 19.33 0.19
N ASP A 85 -11.75 18.70 -0.12
CA ASP A 85 -11.81 17.47 -0.93
C ASP A 85 -11.59 17.75 -2.44
N ILE A 86 -10.33 18.00 -2.80
CA ILE A 86 -9.91 18.44 -4.14
C ILE A 86 -9.20 17.36 -4.97
N THR A 87 -9.16 16.10 -4.50
CA THR A 87 -8.40 15.02 -5.16
C THR A 87 -8.92 14.73 -6.57
N ALA A 88 -10.24 14.72 -6.79
CA ALA A 88 -10.81 14.45 -8.11
C ALA A 88 -10.40 15.52 -9.15
N GLU A 89 -10.43 16.79 -8.75
CA GLU A 89 -10.01 17.92 -9.58
C GLU A 89 -8.50 17.84 -9.89
N ALA A 90 -7.68 17.63 -8.86
CA ALA A 90 -6.23 17.53 -9.00
C ALA A 90 -5.82 16.35 -9.89
N VAL A 91 -6.43 15.17 -9.71
CA VAL A 91 -6.16 14.00 -10.55
C VAL A 91 -6.58 14.26 -12.00
N SER A 92 -7.73 14.90 -12.23
CA SER A 92 -8.19 15.25 -13.57
C SER A 92 -7.19 16.13 -14.32
N GLU A 93 -6.66 17.15 -13.64
CA GLU A 93 -5.62 18.02 -14.19
C GLU A 93 -4.31 17.26 -14.44
N ALA A 94 -3.88 16.42 -13.50
CA ALA A 94 -2.64 15.64 -13.62
C ALA A 94 -2.66 14.64 -14.80
N VAL A 95 -3.82 14.05 -15.10
CA VAL A 95 -3.98 13.15 -16.26
C VAL A 95 -4.36 13.90 -17.54
N GLY A 96 -4.57 15.22 -17.49
CA GLY A 96 -4.95 16.03 -18.65
C GLY A 96 -6.33 15.70 -19.21
N ARG A 97 -7.29 15.35 -18.33
CA ARG A 97 -8.68 15.03 -18.71
C ARG A 97 -9.64 16.06 -18.15
N GLU A 98 -10.74 16.28 -18.86
CA GLU A 98 -11.84 17.14 -18.42
C GLU A 98 -12.46 16.56 -17.13
N LEU A 99 -12.65 17.40 -16.11
CA LEU A 99 -13.40 17.04 -14.91
C LEU A 99 -14.89 17.11 -15.24
N ILE A 100 -15.60 15.99 -15.10
CA ILE A 100 -17.03 15.90 -15.39
C ILE A 100 -17.78 15.38 -14.18
N GLN A 101 -19.06 15.75 -14.06
CA GLN A 101 -19.96 15.06 -13.15
C GLN A 101 -20.40 13.74 -13.81
N ASN A 102 -19.92 12.62 -13.28
CA ASN A 102 -20.24 11.30 -13.81
C ASN A 102 -21.71 10.97 -13.55
N GLN A 103 -22.46 10.70 -14.61
CA GLN A 103 -23.91 10.49 -14.52
C GLN A 103 -24.31 9.26 -13.70
N GLU A 104 -23.51 8.18 -13.75
CA GLU A 104 -23.78 6.99 -12.96
C GLU A 104 -23.45 7.22 -11.48
N ALA A 105 -22.33 7.88 -11.17
CA ALA A 105 -22.01 8.26 -9.79
C ALA A 105 -23.07 9.20 -9.20
N ARG A 106 -23.52 10.17 -9.98
CA ARG A 106 -24.62 11.08 -9.62
C ARG A 106 -25.90 10.30 -9.32
N ARG A 107 -26.31 9.40 -10.22
CA ARG A 107 -27.51 8.57 -10.04
C ARG A 107 -27.45 7.77 -8.73
N LEU A 108 -26.31 7.13 -8.45
CA LEU A 108 -26.09 6.37 -7.21
C LEU A 108 -26.22 7.26 -5.96
N LEU A 109 -25.64 8.46 -5.98
CA LEU A 109 -25.74 9.42 -4.88
C LEU A 109 -27.17 9.92 -4.68
N GLU A 110 -27.86 10.32 -5.76
CA GLU A 110 -29.26 10.77 -5.71
C GLU A 110 -30.18 9.69 -5.11
N GLU A 111 -30.01 8.43 -5.53
CA GLU A 111 -30.76 7.29 -4.98
C GLU A 111 -30.46 7.07 -3.49
N HIS A 112 -29.19 7.15 -3.09
CA HIS A 112 -28.77 6.97 -1.70
C HIS A 112 -29.34 8.06 -0.78
N PHE A 113 -29.20 9.33 -1.17
CA PHE A 113 -29.70 10.44 -0.36
C PHE A 113 -31.24 10.46 -0.28
N LYS A 114 -31.92 10.14 -1.40
CA LYS A 114 -33.37 9.98 -1.41
C LYS A 114 -33.83 8.85 -0.49
N TYR A 115 -33.16 7.70 -0.53
CA TYR A 115 -33.47 6.56 0.35
C TYR A 115 -33.30 6.92 1.84
N ASN A 116 -32.27 7.69 2.17
CA ASN A 116 -31.98 8.14 3.53
C ASN A 116 -32.78 9.38 3.97
N GLY A 117 -33.72 9.86 3.16
CA GLY A 117 -34.54 11.04 3.48
C GLY A 117 -33.75 12.34 3.65
N THR A 118 -32.56 12.42 3.04
CA THR A 118 -31.65 13.57 3.13
C THR A 118 -31.62 14.30 1.79
N GLU A 119 -31.68 15.64 1.79
CA GLU A 119 -31.57 16.41 0.55
C GLU A 119 -30.18 16.30 -0.07
N ILE A 120 -30.12 16.13 -1.39
CA ILE A 120 -28.86 16.25 -2.12
C ILE A 120 -28.54 17.74 -2.34
N ASN A 121 -27.27 18.13 -2.21
CA ASN A 121 -26.80 19.50 -2.47
C ASN A 121 -25.56 19.46 -3.36
N GLU A 122 -25.11 20.62 -3.83
CA GLU A 122 -23.95 20.74 -4.72
C GLU A 122 -22.67 20.14 -4.13
N ALA A 123 -22.44 20.31 -2.83
CA ALA A 123 -21.30 19.72 -2.13
C ALA A 123 -21.33 18.18 -2.12
N ARG A 124 -22.52 17.57 -2.03
CA ARG A 124 -22.67 16.11 -2.14
C ARG A 124 -22.56 15.65 -3.59
N LEU A 125 -23.03 16.44 -4.54
CA LEU A 125 -22.93 16.17 -5.97
C LEU A 125 -21.49 16.27 -6.48
N SER A 126 -20.60 17.02 -5.81
CA SER A 126 -19.18 17.07 -6.18
C SER A 126 -18.49 15.71 -6.01
N MET A 127 -18.99 14.83 -5.11
CA MET A 127 -18.51 13.45 -4.98
C MET A 127 -18.80 12.58 -6.22
N ALA A 128 -19.63 13.05 -7.16
CA ALA A 128 -19.80 12.41 -8.46
C ALA A 128 -18.80 12.91 -9.52
N ASN A 129 -17.93 13.86 -9.19
CA ASN A 129 -16.96 14.39 -10.13
C ASN A 129 -15.83 13.40 -10.36
N THR A 130 -15.55 13.10 -11.62
CA THR A 130 -14.42 12.26 -12.02
C THR A 130 -13.78 12.78 -13.31
N PRO A 131 -12.52 12.43 -13.58
CA PRO A 131 -11.93 12.66 -14.89
C PRO A 131 -12.75 11.93 -15.98
N LYS A 132 -12.93 12.56 -17.14
CA LYS A 132 -13.64 11.96 -18.27
C LYS A 132 -13.06 10.60 -18.66
N GLY A 133 -13.93 9.60 -18.79
CA GLY A 133 -13.54 8.22 -19.11
C GLY A 133 -12.92 7.46 -17.93
N ALA A 134 -13.04 7.96 -16.70
CA ALA A 134 -12.73 7.18 -15.51
C ALA A 134 -13.79 6.10 -15.25
N GLU A 135 -13.34 4.96 -14.73
CA GLU A 135 -14.20 3.86 -14.29
C GLU A 135 -14.52 4.01 -12.81
N LEU A 136 -15.76 3.77 -12.40
CA LEU A 136 -16.17 3.93 -11.01
C LEU A 136 -15.69 2.75 -10.16
N ILE A 137 -15.10 3.06 -9.01
CA ILE A 137 -14.77 2.09 -7.97
C ILE A 137 -15.94 2.07 -7.00
N ARG A 138 -16.65 0.93 -6.94
CA ARG A 138 -17.81 0.79 -6.08
C ARG A 138 -17.43 0.96 -4.61
N ASN A 139 -18.29 1.69 -3.90
CA ASN A 139 -18.21 1.89 -2.48
C ASN A 139 -19.53 1.41 -1.85
N PRO A 140 -19.57 0.19 -1.29
CA PRO A 140 -20.80 -0.37 -0.73
C PRO A 140 -21.20 0.27 0.61
N ILE A 141 -20.37 1.12 1.22
CA ILE A 141 -20.61 1.69 2.55
C ILE A 141 -21.29 3.06 2.45
N SER A 142 -20.69 4.02 1.74
CA SER A 142 -21.24 5.38 1.63
C SER A 142 -21.84 5.70 0.26
N THR A 143 -21.87 4.73 -0.67
CA THR A 143 -22.36 4.85 -2.05
C THR A 143 -21.57 5.80 -2.96
N ALA A 144 -20.97 6.87 -2.41
CA ALA A 144 -20.05 7.77 -3.10
C ALA A 144 -18.87 6.98 -3.68
N PRO A 145 -18.79 6.79 -5.00
CA PRO A 145 -17.77 5.94 -5.59
C PRO A 145 -16.42 6.65 -5.61
N GLY A 146 -15.34 5.88 -5.56
CA GLY A 146 -14.06 6.35 -6.08
C GLY A 146 -14.00 6.19 -7.58
N PHE A 147 -12.80 6.31 -8.13
CA PHE A 147 -12.61 6.09 -9.56
C PHE A 147 -11.22 5.62 -9.91
N ARG A 148 -11.13 4.96 -11.06
CA ARG A 148 -9.89 4.59 -11.72
C ARG A 148 -9.74 5.36 -13.02
N VAL A 149 -8.60 5.98 -13.23
CA VAL A 149 -8.22 6.60 -14.49
C VAL A 149 -6.78 6.22 -14.84
N GLU A 150 -6.57 5.63 -16.01
CA GLU A 150 -5.26 5.06 -16.37
C GLU A 150 -4.82 4.04 -15.31
N ASN A 151 -3.65 4.23 -14.69
CA ASN A 151 -3.15 3.42 -13.58
C ASN A 151 -3.39 4.05 -12.20
N VAL A 152 -4.20 5.09 -12.09
CA VAL A 152 -4.48 5.81 -10.85
C VAL A 152 -5.83 5.36 -10.27
N TYR A 153 -5.80 4.83 -9.05
CA TYR A 153 -6.94 4.34 -8.28
C TYR A 153 -7.19 5.28 -7.11
N VAL A 154 -8.28 6.03 -7.16
CA VAL A 154 -8.63 7.03 -6.15
C VAL A 154 -9.66 6.46 -5.18
N MET A 155 -9.30 6.40 -3.90
CA MET A 155 -10.13 5.83 -2.83
C MET A 155 -10.40 6.82 -1.69
N ALA A 156 -11.39 6.51 -0.86
CA ALA A 156 -11.71 7.31 0.32
C ALA A 156 -10.58 7.27 1.35
N GLY A 157 -10.47 8.32 2.18
CA GLY A 157 -9.54 8.34 3.31
C GLY A 157 -10.04 7.57 4.53
N VAL A 158 -11.37 7.41 4.68
CA VAL A 158 -11.97 6.70 5.81
C VAL A 158 -11.66 5.19 5.73
N PRO A 159 -11.00 4.58 6.74
CA PRO A 159 -10.47 3.23 6.62
C PRO A 159 -11.47 2.17 6.19
N LYS A 160 -12.64 2.11 6.82
CA LYS A 160 -13.67 1.11 6.46
C LYS A 160 -14.12 1.24 5.00
N ILE A 161 -14.23 2.48 4.51
CA ILE A 161 -14.64 2.76 3.13
C ILE A 161 -13.54 2.39 2.16
N MET A 162 -12.31 2.80 2.46
CA MET A 162 -11.12 2.46 1.67
C MET A 162 -10.99 0.93 1.52
N GLN A 163 -11.08 0.18 2.62
CA GLN A 163 -11.00 -1.29 2.61
C GLN A 163 -12.05 -1.92 1.68
N ALA A 164 -13.31 -1.50 1.81
CA ALA A 164 -14.38 -2.00 0.95
C ALA A 164 -14.20 -1.64 -0.53
N MET A 165 -13.60 -0.48 -0.83
CA MET A 165 -13.24 -0.11 -2.19
C MET A 165 -12.07 -0.97 -2.71
N LEU A 166 -11.05 -1.17 -1.88
CA LEU A 166 -9.88 -2.00 -2.20
C LEU A 166 -10.28 -3.44 -2.52
N ASP A 167 -11.21 -4.03 -1.77
CA ASP A 167 -11.76 -5.37 -2.04
C ASP A 167 -12.31 -5.52 -3.46
N ASN A 168 -12.86 -4.45 -4.04
CA ASN A 168 -13.34 -4.43 -5.42
C ASN A 168 -12.21 -4.23 -6.45
N ILE A 169 -11.09 -3.64 -6.03
CA ILE A 169 -9.94 -3.37 -6.90
C ILE A 169 -9.02 -4.60 -6.99
N ILE A 170 -8.73 -5.26 -5.88
CA ILE A 170 -7.73 -6.35 -5.79
C ILE A 170 -7.94 -7.45 -6.86
N PRO A 171 -9.17 -7.94 -7.12
CA PRO A 171 -9.40 -8.96 -8.16
C PRO A 171 -9.11 -8.49 -9.59
N THR A 172 -9.01 -7.18 -9.81
CA THR A 172 -8.75 -6.58 -11.14
C THR A 172 -7.27 -6.36 -11.40
N LEU A 173 -6.41 -6.47 -10.38
CA LEU A 173 -4.99 -6.21 -10.50
C LEU A 173 -4.27 -7.38 -11.17
N GLN A 174 -3.34 -7.05 -12.05
CA GLN A 174 -2.38 -8.01 -12.59
C GLN A 174 -1.12 -8.00 -11.73
N GLY A 175 -0.93 -9.09 -11.01
CA GLY A 175 0.23 -9.35 -10.15
C GLY A 175 1.47 -9.85 -10.88
N GLY A 176 2.61 -9.67 -10.22
CA GLY A 176 3.88 -10.34 -10.54
C GLY A 176 4.16 -11.51 -9.60
N ALA A 177 5.43 -11.90 -9.53
CA ALA A 177 5.90 -12.85 -8.53
C ALA A 177 5.68 -12.29 -7.10
N GLN A 178 5.16 -13.11 -6.20
CA GLN A 178 5.01 -12.74 -4.79
C GLN A 178 6.38 -12.69 -4.11
N LYS A 179 6.61 -11.66 -3.29
CA LYS A 179 7.81 -11.58 -2.44
C LYS A 179 7.56 -12.50 -1.23
N LEU A 180 8.35 -13.56 -1.14
CA LEU A 180 8.34 -14.51 -0.04
C LEU A 180 9.17 -13.96 1.14
N SER A 181 8.81 -14.37 2.36
CA SER A 181 9.46 -13.96 3.61
C SER A 181 9.81 -15.19 4.45
N ARG A 182 11.01 -15.21 5.04
CA ARG A 182 11.45 -16.20 6.04
C ARG A 182 12.11 -15.46 7.20
N SER A 183 12.07 -16.02 8.40
CA SER A 183 12.70 -15.38 9.57
C SER A 183 13.59 -16.31 10.39
N VAL A 184 14.58 -15.72 11.05
CA VAL A 184 15.41 -16.37 12.09
C VAL A 184 15.48 -15.43 13.29
N LEU A 185 15.14 -15.96 14.46
CA LEU A 185 15.26 -15.25 15.74
C LEU A 185 16.54 -15.69 16.45
N CYS A 186 17.19 -14.77 17.17
CA CYS A 186 18.32 -15.11 18.05
C CYS A 186 18.40 -14.20 19.28
N ASN A 187 19.21 -14.60 20.26
CA ASN A 187 19.55 -13.84 21.46
C ASN A 187 20.79 -12.93 21.29
N LEU A 188 21.43 -12.90 20.11
CA LEU A 188 22.65 -12.13 19.88
C LEU A 188 22.36 -10.66 19.55
N GLY A 189 23.17 -9.76 20.13
CA GLY A 189 23.12 -8.33 19.81
C GLY A 189 23.40 -8.05 18.33
N GLU A 190 22.76 -7.03 17.77
CA GLU A 190 22.92 -6.66 16.34
C GLU A 190 24.38 -6.41 15.96
N GLY A 191 25.15 -5.74 16.82
CA GLY A 191 26.58 -5.52 16.60
C GLY A 191 27.42 -6.79 16.51
N SER A 192 27.01 -7.88 17.19
CA SER A 192 27.74 -9.15 17.18
C SER A 192 27.61 -9.90 15.85
N ILE A 193 26.49 -9.71 15.14
CA ILE A 193 26.21 -10.43 13.89
C ILE A 193 26.40 -9.56 12.63
N ALA A 194 26.58 -8.25 12.79
CA ALA A 194 26.59 -7.28 11.69
C ALA A 194 27.56 -7.65 10.56
N GLN A 195 28.79 -8.06 10.88
CA GLN A 195 29.77 -8.44 9.86
C GLN A 195 29.35 -9.73 9.12
N GLY A 196 28.89 -10.74 9.86
CA GLY A 196 28.43 -11.99 9.26
C GLY A 196 27.20 -11.80 8.37
N LEU A 197 26.26 -10.95 8.80
CA LEU A 197 25.12 -10.56 7.97
C LEU A 197 25.55 -9.81 6.71
N LYS A 198 26.48 -8.88 6.81
CA LYS A 198 27.03 -8.16 5.66
C LYS A 198 27.64 -9.13 4.64
N ASP A 199 28.46 -10.08 5.10
CA ASP A 199 29.10 -11.06 4.23
C ASP A 199 28.09 -11.98 3.52
N ILE A 200 26.95 -12.28 4.16
CA ILE A 200 25.85 -13.02 3.56
C ILE A 200 25.11 -12.13 2.54
N GLN A 201 24.76 -10.89 2.91
CA GLN A 201 24.07 -9.94 2.03
C GLN A 201 24.86 -9.65 0.74
N ASP A 202 26.19 -9.48 0.85
CA ASP A 202 27.08 -9.21 -0.28
C ASP A 202 27.14 -10.41 -1.27
N LYS A 203 26.89 -11.64 -0.79
CA LYS A 203 26.83 -12.86 -1.63
C LYS A 203 25.46 -13.07 -2.28
N HIS A 204 24.42 -12.43 -1.76
CA HIS A 204 23.03 -12.61 -2.17
C HIS A 204 22.35 -11.26 -2.47
N PRO A 205 22.80 -10.51 -3.49
CA PRO A 205 22.31 -9.16 -3.78
C PRO A 205 20.83 -9.10 -4.22
N ASP A 206 20.24 -10.25 -4.56
CA ASP A 206 18.83 -10.40 -4.93
C ASP A 206 17.91 -10.73 -3.76
N ILE A 207 18.46 -10.94 -2.56
CA ILE A 207 17.75 -11.20 -1.30
C ILE A 207 17.92 -9.98 -0.39
N ASP A 208 16.82 -9.59 0.24
CA ASP A 208 16.73 -8.47 1.18
C ASP A 208 16.77 -9.02 2.61
N ILE A 209 17.82 -8.68 3.37
CA ILE A 209 18.02 -9.15 4.75
C ILE A 209 17.88 -7.94 5.70
N GLY A 210 16.86 -7.97 6.55
CA GLY A 210 16.62 -6.95 7.58
C GLY A 210 16.81 -7.48 9.00
N SER A 211 17.29 -6.63 9.90
CA SER A 211 17.44 -6.89 11.34
C SER A 211 16.49 -6.02 12.16
N TYR A 212 15.71 -6.63 13.05
CA TYR A 212 14.70 -5.96 13.87
C TYR A 212 14.84 -6.38 15.34
N PRO A 213 15.43 -5.53 16.20
CA PRO A 213 15.57 -5.84 17.63
C PRO A 213 14.23 -5.70 18.36
N HIS A 214 13.90 -6.68 19.17
CA HIS A 214 12.75 -6.69 20.07
C HIS A 214 13.22 -6.51 21.52
N TYR A 215 12.81 -5.40 22.14
CA TYR A 215 13.12 -5.08 23.53
C TYR A 215 11.94 -5.45 24.44
N ALA A 216 11.79 -6.73 24.76
CA ALA A 216 10.90 -7.13 25.86
C ALA A 216 11.61 -6.98 27.20
N ARG A 217 10.90 -6.50 28.24
CA ARG A 217 11.43 -6.14 29.58
C ARG A 217 12.34 -7.18 30.26
N ALA A 218 12.33 -8.44 29.81
CA ALA A 218 13.14 -9.51 30.40
C ALA A 218 13.98 -10.32 29.38
N ASN A 219 13.76 -10.19 28.06
CA ASN A 219 14.42 -11.02 27.05
C ASN A 219 14.66 -10.22 25.76
N TYR A 220 15.93 -9.91 25.47
CA TYR A 220 16.31 -9.37 24.17
C TYR A 220 16.21 -10.47 23.11
N ARG A 221 15.58 -10.14 21.98
CA ARG A 221 15.52 -10.99 20.78
C ARG A 221 15.80 -10.15 19.55
N LEU A 222 16.50 -10.71 18.59
CA LEU A 222 16.73 -10.10 17.28
C LEU A 222 16.04 -10.94 16.21
N SER A 223 15.14 -10.32 15.44
CA SER A 223 14.49 -10.93 14.28
C SER A 223 15.24 -10.58 13.01
N LEU A 224 15.66 -11.60 12.28
CA LEU A 224 16.30 -11.49 10.98
C LEU A 224 15.30 -11.93 9.92
N VAL A 225 14.84 -10.97 9.12
CA VAL A 225 13.82 -11.20 8.10
C VAL A 225 14.49 -11.23 6.73
N ILE A 226 14.23 -12.29 5.99
CA ILE A 226 14.87 -12.61 4.72
C ILE A 226 13.78 -12.61 3.66
N ARG A 227 13.87 -11.73 2.66
CA ARG A 227 12.81 -11.56 1.67
C ARG A 227 13.35 -11.64 0.24
N GLY A 228 12.58 -12.26 -0.65
CA GLY A 228 13.01 -12.51 -2.02
C GLY A 228 11.92 -13.19 -2.85
N PHE A 229 12.25 -13.58 -4.08
CA PHE A 229 11.29 -14.20 -5.01
C PHE A 229 11.59 -15.68 -5.30
N ASP A 230 12.71 -16.20 -4.80
CA ASP A 230 13.16 -17.57 -5.01
C ASP A 230 13.23 -18.29 -3.65
N ASP A 231 12.27 -19.19 -3.42
CA ASP A 231 12.13 -19.89 -2.14
C ASP A 231 13.37 -20.71 -1.77
N LYS A 232 14.05 -21.30 -2.76
CA LYS A 232 15.24 -22.09 -2.55
C LYS A 232 16.40 -21.22 -2.08
N LYS A 233 16.61 -20.07 -2.74
CA LYS A 233 17.62 -19.09 -2.29
C LYS A 233 17.33 -18.57 -0.89
N LEU A 234 16.05 -18.31 -0.57
CA LEU A 234 15.66 -17.88 0.77
C LEU A 234 15.99 -18.94 1.82
N GLN A 235 15.75 -20.22 1.52
CA GLN A 235 16.12 -21.32 2.41
C GLN A 235 17.64 -21.42 2.60
N ASP A 236 18.42 -21.28 1.52
CA ASP A 236 19.88 -21.31 1.58
C ASP A 236 20.44 -20.15 2.44
N VAL A 237 19.89 -18.94 2.29
CA VAL A 237 20.26 -17.78 3.11
C VAL A 237 19.83 -17.95 4.57
N GLN A 238 18.62 -18.48 4.82
CA GLN A 238 18.13 -18.77 6.17
C GLN A 238 19.06 -19.75 6.90
N GLU A 239 19.50 -20.79 6.20
CA GLU A 239 20.45 -21.78 6.72
C GLU A 239 21.83 -21.15 6.98
N ALA A 240 22.32 -20.29 6.10
CA ALA A 240 23.59 -19.57 6.29
C ALA A 240 23.55 -18.66 7.53
N ILE A 241 22.46 -17.91 7.71
CA ILE A 241 22.24 -17.06 8.89
C ILE A 241 22.17 -17.92 10.16
N HIS A 242 21.43 -19.02 10.12
CA HIS A 242 21.31 -19.94 11.24
C HIS A 242 22.67 -20.49 11.68
N ARG A 243 23.53 -20.90 10.74
CA ARG A 243 24.89 -21.37 11.04
C ARG A 243 25.76 -20.26 11.62
N MET A 244 25.73 -19.07 11.03
CA MET A 244 26.48 -17.91 11.52
C MET A 244 26.11 -17.57 12.98
N ILE A 245 24.84 -17.65 13.35
CA ILE A 245 24.40 -17.45 14.75
C ILE A 245 24.93 -18.56 15.66
N CYS A 246 24.84 -19.83 15.24
CA CYS A 246 25.41 -20.96 16.00
C CYS A 246 26.91 -20.79 16.25
N ASP A 247 27.67 -20.39 15.22
CA ASP A 247 29.13 -20.20 15.31
C ASP A 247 29.53 -19.07 16.28
N LEU A 248 28.65 -18.07 16.43
CA LEU A 248 28.79 -16.98 17.39
C LEU A 248 28.26 -17.33 18.81
N GLY A 249 27.80 -18.57 19.02
CA GLY A 249 27.28 -19.05 20.30
C GLY A 249 25.84 -18.62 20.61
N GLY A 250 25.07 -18.20 19.62
CA GLY A 250 23.67 -17.81 19.76
C GLY A 250 22.68 -18.98 19.67
N ASP A 251 21.40 -18.67 19.90
CA ASP A 251 20.28 -19.64 19.85
C ASP A 251 19.33 -19.38 18.66
N PRO A 252 19.70 -19.76 17.42
CA PRO A 252 18.85 -19.48 16.28
C PRO A 252 17.54 -20.30 16.35
N ILE A 253 16.41 -19.63 16.19
CA ILE A 253 15.08 -20.25 16.11
C ILE A 253 14.47 -19.87 14.76
N ARG A 254 14.05 -20.87 13.99
CA ARG A 254 13.29 -20.63 12.75
C ARG A 254 11.85 -20.30 13.13
N GLY A 255 11.33 -19.20 12.58
CA GLY A 255 9.94 -18.80 12.78
C GLY A 255 9.30 -18.36 11.47
N GLU A 256 7.97 -18.47 11.43
CA GLU A 256 7.15 -17.52 10.67
C GLU A 256 7.13 -16.22 11.50
N GLU A 257 7.07 -15.08 10.81
CA GLU A 257 7.22 -13.73 11.37
C GLU A 257 6.69 -13.60 12.82
N LEU A 258 7.54 -13.12 13.75
CA LEU A 258 6.97 -12.54 14.96
C LEU A 258 6.22 -11.29 14.51
N ASP A 259 4.89 -11.33 14.58
CA ASP A 259 4.05 -10.14 14.39
C ASP A 259 4.64 -9.00 15.21
N ASN A 260 4.94 -7.89 14.54
CA ASN A 260 5.26 -6.63 15.19
C ASN A 260 3.99 -6.12 15.89
N GLN A 261 3.73 -6.61 17.11
CA GLN A 261 2.80 -5.98 18.05
C GLN A 261 3.41 -4.74 18.68
#